data_AF-A0A0J9UX84-F1
#
_entry.id   AF-A0A0J9UX84-F1
#
_cell.length_a   1.000
_cell.length_b   1.000
_cell.length_c   1.000
_cell.angle_alpha   90.00
_cell.angle_beta   90.00
_cell.angle_gamma   90.00
#
_symmetry.space_group_name_H-M   'P 1'
#
loop_
_entity.id
_entity.type
_entity.pdbx_description
1 polymer ?
#
loop_
_entity_poly.entity_id
_entity_poly.type
_entity_poly.pdbx_seq_one_letter_code
_entity_poly.pdbx_strand_id
1 'polypeptide(L)'
;MSDYSDEGSESSSVDEYAESTHALSRTLDSIRSTEDDAQAIKSVCQQAPFDHRNRTVVDTSVRNTWELDASDFNLVNKNWFEDFSSRILRYTARGLGLFELRADPHKLLLYEPGSFFQPHKDSEKEQGMIGTLVVCLPSQYEGCNVCLSFGSQKRRLSTAQNSRV
;
A
#
# COMPACT_ATOMS: atom_id res chain seq x y z
N MET A 1 -46.38 19.34 -45.14
CA MET A 1 -46.30 17.95 -44.67
C MET A 1 -44.91 17.45 -45.06
N SER A 2 -43.85 17.43 -44.22
CA SER A 2 -43.76 17.14 -42.77
C SER A 2 -44.45 15.80 -42.43
N ASP A 3 -43.83 14.82 -41.78
CA ASP A 3 -42.88 14.83 -40.64
C ASP A 3 -41.87 13.66 -40.82
N TYR A 4 -40.57 13.72 -40.49
CA TYR A 4 -39.88 13.79 -39.18
C TYR A 4 -40.30 12.73 -38.14
N SER A 5 -39.38 11.82 -37.84
CA SER A 5 -39.35 10.93 -36.66
C SER A 5 -37.86 10.71 -36.38
N ASP A 6 -37.24 11.50 -35.50
CA ASP A 6 -37.21 11.40 -34.03
C ASP A 6 -36.41 10.17 -33.55
N GLU A 7 -35.09 10.36 -33.45
CA GLU A 7 -34.21 9.48 -32.67
C GLU A 7 -34.09 10.07 -31.26
N GLY A 8 -34.87 9.50 -30.35
CA GLY A 8 -34.84 9.79 -28.92
C GLY A 8 -33.78 8.97 -28.20
N SER A 9 -32.92 9.70 -27.51
CA SER A 9 -31.83 9.28 -26.63
C SER A 9 -32.26 8.50 -25.38
N GLU A 10 -31.51 7.46 -25.02
CA GLU A 10 -31.29 6.91 -23.66
C GLU A 10 -30.18 5.85 -23.84
N SER A 11 -29.07 5.76 -23.11
CA SER A 11 -28.76 6.13 -21.73
C SER A 11 -27.25 6.35 -21.59
N SER A 12 -26.82 7.49 -21.06
CA SER A 12 -25.40 7.83 -20.84
C SER A 12 -24.88 7.46 -19.43
N SER A 13 -25.49 6.50 -18.75
CA SER A 13 -25.20 6.24 -17.32
C SER A 13 -24.51 4.92 -17.02
N VAL A 14 -24.31 4.06 -18.02
CA VAL A 14 -23.68 2.73 -17.83
C VAL A 14 -22.18 2.76 -18.15
N ASP A 15 -21.75 3.66 -19.03
CA ASP A 15 -20.36 3.75 -19.46
C ASP A 15 -19.46 4.52 -18.48
N GLU A 16 -20.00 5.48 -17.72
CA GLU A 16 -19.21 6.29 -16.78
C GLU A 16 -18.79 5.47 -15.53
N TYR A 17 -19.61 4.49 -15.12
CA TYR A 17 -19.26 3.53 -14.07
C TYR A 17 -18.30 2.44 -14.55
N ALA A 18 -18.40 2.02 -15.82
CA ALA A 18 -17.50 1.04 -16.42
C ALA A 18 -16.09 1.61 -16.66
N GLU A 19 -15.99 2.89 -17.06
CA GLU A 19 -14.72 3.62 -17.15
C GLU A 19 -14.06 3.80 -15.78
N SER A 20 -14.83 4.01 -14.71
CA SER A 20 -14.31 4.06 -13.34
C SER A 20 -13.69 2.73 -12.88
N THR A 21 -14.21 1.59 -13.32
CA THR A 21 -13.63 0.27 -12.97
C THR A 21 -12.41 -0.12 -13.81
N HIS A 22 -12.21 0.55 -14.95
CA HIS A 22 -11.03 0.34 -15.80
C HIS A 22 -9.81 1.18 -15.39
N ALA A 23 -9.98 2.18 -14.52
CA ALA A 23 -8.89 3.06 -14.08
C ALA A 23 -7.92 2.45 -13.05
N LEU A 24 -8.22 1.28 -12.47
CA LEU A 24 -7.36 0.64 -11.45
C LEU A 24 -6.95 -0.81 -11.76
N SER A 25 -7.22 -1.30 -12.97
CA SER A 25 -6.58 -2.53 -13.48
C SER A 25 -5.16 -2.27 -14.02
N ARG A 26 -4.41 -1.35 -13.40
CA ARG A 26 -2.96 -1.29 -13.57
C ARG A 26 -2.37 -2.29 -12.62
N THR A 27 -2.36 -3.53 -13.06
CA THR A 27 -1.73 -4.62 -12.35
C THR A 27 -0.32 -4.20 -11.95
N LEU A 28 0.11 -4.56 -10.74
CA LEU A 28 1.52 -4.74 -10.41
C LEU A 28 2.10 -5.92 -11.24
N ASP A 29 1.86 -5.95 -12.55
CA ASP A 29 2.38 -6.94 -13.51
C ASP A 29 3.82 -6.57 -13.89
N SER A 30 4.15 -5.27 -13.86
CA SER A 30 5.55 -4.83 -13.91
C SER A 30 6.14 -4.93 -12.51
N ILE A 31 7.19 -5.74 -12.38
CA ILE A 31 7.99 -5.88 -11.16
C ILE A 31 8.52 -4.51 -10.68
N ARG A 32 8.62 -3.51 -11.56
CA ARG A 32 9.10 -2.16 -11.24
C ARG A 32 7.99 -1.11 -11.34
N SER A 33 7.82 -0.33 -10.28
CA SER A 33 7.08 0.94 -10.34
C SER A 33 7.92 2.01 -11.03
N THR A 34 7.38 2.62 -12.07
CA THR A 34 7.94 3.81 -12.73
C THR A 34 7.55 5.08 -11.97
N GLU A 35 8.12 6.23 -12.37
CA GLU A 35 7.68 7.54 -11.86
C GLU A 35 6.21 7.80 -12.20
N ASP A 36 5.77 7.45 -13.42
CA ASP A 36 4.37 7.61 -13.84
C ASP A 36 3.43 6.77 -12.98
N ASP A 37 3.84 5.54 -12.61
CA ASP A 37 3.06 4.69 -11.69
C ASP A 37 3.01 5.32 -10.30
N ALA A 38 4.11 5.88 -9.80
CA ALA A 38 4.15 6.55 -8.51
C ALA A 38 3.25 7.80 -8.49
N GLN A 39 3.23 8.60 -9.56
CA GLN A 39 2.33 9.75 -9.68
C GLN A 39 0.86 9.32 -9.77
N ALA A 40 0.56 8.24 -10.48
CA ALA A 40 -0.79 7.68 -10.55
C ALA A 40 -1.26 7.14 -9.19
N ILE A 41 -0.39 6.50 -8.41
CA ILE A 41 -0.69 6.08 -7.05
C ILE A 41 -0.90 7.31 -6.15
N LYS A 42 -0.01 8.30 -6.24
CA LYS A 42 -0.07 9.52 -5.43
C LYS A 42 -1.37 10.29 -5.64
N SER A 43 -1.91 10.32 -6.86
CA SER A 43 -3.13 11.08 -7.19
C SER A 43 -4.39 10.56 -6.49
N VAL A 44 -4.37 9.29 -6.04
CA VAL A 44 -5.45 8.67 -5.26
C VAL A 44 -5.10 8.51 -3.77
N CYS A 45 -3.88 8.86 -3.37
CA CYS A 45 -3.47 8.82 -1.97
C CYS A 45 -3.92 10.06 -1.19
N GLN A 46 -3.98 9.90 0.12
CA GLN A 46 -4.04 11.00 1.08
C GLN A 46 -2.72 11.14 1.86
N GLN A 47 -2.53 12.28 2.53
CA GLN A 47 -1.44 12.41 3.48
C GLN A 47 -1.65 11.45 4.65
N ALA A 48 -0.63 10.66 4.96
CA ALA A 48 -0.75 9.57 5.92
C ALA A 48 -0.89 10.11 7.34
N PRO A 49 -2.03 9.87 8.02
CA PRO A 49 -2.18 10.25 9.40
C PRO A 49 -1.43 9.28 10.31
N PHE A 50 -1.33 9.62 11.59
CA PHE A 50 -0.81 8.73 12.62
C PHE A 50 -1.62 8.86 13.91
N ASP A 51 -1.52 7.85 14.75
CA ASP A 51 -2.20 7.81 16.04
C ASP A 51 -1.42 8.65 17.06
N HIS A 52 -2.07 9.69 17.58
CA HIS A 52 -1.55 10.55 18.63
C HIS A 52 -2.57 10.68 19.75
N ARG A 53 -2.28 10.08 20.92
CA ARG A 53 -3.08 10.21 22.15
C ARG A 53 -4.59 10.01 21.90
N ASN A 54 -4.95 8.88 21.29
CA ASN A 54 -6.33 8.48 20.94
C ASN A 54 -6.99 9.33 19.85
N ARG A 55 -6.23 10.07 19.07
CA ARG A 55 -6.71 10.79 17.88
C ARG A 55 -5.87 10.41 16.67
N THR A 56 -6.50 10.40 15.51
CA THR A 56 -5.81 10.25 14.22
C THR A 56 -5.57 11.66 13.67
N VAL A 57 -4.30 12.01 13.44
CA VAL A 57 -3.90 13.36 13.03
C VAL A 57 -2.96 13.33 11.83
N VAL A 58 -2.96 14.39 11.03
CA VAL A 58 -2.01 14.61 9.94
C VAL A 58 -1.03 15.70 10.36
N ASP A 59 0.27 15.37 10.43
CA ASP A 59 1.36 16.31 10.70
C ASP A 59 2.62 15.83 9.96
N THR A 60 2.98 16.55 8.89
CA THR A 60 4.11 16.20 8.02
C THR A 60 5.48 16.42 8.67
N SER A 61 5.54 17.06 9.84
CA SER A 61 6.76 17.11 10.65
C SER A 61 7.02 15.80 11.41
N VAL A 62 5.99 14.95 11.57
CA VAL A 62 6.06 13.64 12.22
C VAL A 62 6.03 12.50 11.20
N ARG A 63 5.11 12.58 10.23
CA ARG A 63 4.95 11.59 9.17
C ARG A 63 4.71 12.30 7.84
N ASN A 64 5.75 12.37 7.03
CA ASN A 64 5.67 12.85 5.66
C ASN A 64 5.64 11.63 4.74
N THR A 65 4.44 11.16 4.41
CA THR A 65 4.23 9.94 3.59
C THR A 65 2.83 10.00 3.01
N TRP A 66 2.64 9.47 1.81
CA TRP A 66 1.33 9.29 1.20
C TRP A 66 0.81 7.89 1.51
N GLU A 67 -0.49 7.74 1.76
CA GLU A 67 -1.12 6.43 1.97
C GLU A 67 -2.39 6.24 1.15
N LEU A 68 -2.66 4.97 0.85
CA LEU A 68 -3.93 4.46 0.34
C LEU A 68 -4.41 3.36 1.28
N ASP A 69 -5.69 3.41 1.68
CA ASP A 69 -6.26 2.41 2.59
C ASP A 69 -6.49 1.06 1.87
N ALA A 70 -6.47 -0.04 2.61
CA ALA A 70 -6.74 -1.36 2.06
C ALA A 70 -8.13 -1.50 1.41
N SER A 71 -9.11 -0.66 1.77
CA SER A 71 -10.40 -0.63 1.05
C SER A 71 -10.29 -0.13 -0.40
N ASP A 72 -9.23 0.62 -0.70
CA ASP A 72 -9.12 1.39 -1.94
C ASP A 72 -8.15 0.74 -2.95
N PHE A 73 -7.60 -0.44 -2.63
CA PHE A 73 -6.80 -1.22 -3.57
C PHE A 73 -7.03 -2.72 -3.40
N ASN A 74 -6.74 -3.47 -4.47
CA ASN A 74 -6.80 -4.92 -4.46
C ASN A 74 -5.50 -5.52 -4.96
N LEU A 75 -5.05 -6.58 -4.30
CA LEU A 75 -3.93 -7.41 -4.77
C LEU A 75 -4.48 -8.44 -5.77
N VAL A 76 -4.50 -8.09 -7.06
CA VAL A 76 -5.13 -8.93 -8.09
C VAL A 76 -4.27 -10.14 -8.51
N ASN A 77 -2.95 -10.09 -8.28
CA ASN A 77 -2.06 -11.20 -8.61
C ASN A 77 -2.17 -12.31 -7.54
N LYS A 78 -2.76 -13.45 -7.92
CA LYS A 78 -2.99 -14.61 -7.04
C LYS A 78 -1.71 -15.14 -6.36
N ASN A 79 -0.54 -14.94 -6.98
CA ASN A 79 0.73 -15.39 -6.43
C ASN A 79 1.11 -14.64 -5.13
N TRP A 80 0.53 -13.47 -4.85
CA TRP A 80 0.67 -12.81 -3.55
C TRP A 80 0.17 -13.70 -2.41
N PHE A 81 -0.99 -14.33 -2.60
CA PHE A 81 -1.65 -15.12 -1.58
C PHE A 81 -1.16 -16.58 -1.59
N GLU A 82 -1.16 -17.22 -2.76
CA GLU A 82 -0.87 -18.65 -2.82
C GLU A 82 0.60 -18.98 -2.57
N ASP A 83 1.52 -18.12 -3.03
CA ASP A 83 2.96 -18.40 -2.99
C ASP A 83 3.73 -17.49 -2.03
N PHE A 84 3.69 -16.18 -2.25
CA PHE A 84 4.55 -15.24 -1.53
C PHE A 84 4.21 -15.19 -0.03
N SER A 85 2.96 -14.85 0.30
CA SER A 85 2.53 -14.75 1.70
C SER A 85 2.55 -16.10 2.37
N SER A 86 2.06 -17.17 1.73
CA SER A 86 2.03 -18.49 2.33
C SER A 86 3.43 -19.00 2.72
N ARG A 87 4.46 -18.78 1.89
CA ARG A 87 5.84 -19.17 2.20
C ARG A 87 6.45 -18.30 3.30
N ILE A 88 6.33 -16.98 3.21
CA ILE A 88 6.90 -16.04 4.18
C ILE A 88 6.23 -16.23 5.55
N LEU A 89 4.91 -16.31 5.60
CA LEU A 89 4.17 -16.48 6.85
C LEU A 89 4.49 -17.82 7.52
N ARG A 90 4.60 -18.92 6.76
CA ARG A 90 5.04 -20.22 7.33
C ARG A 90 6.46 -20.17 7.87
N TYR A 91 7.39 -19.53 7.15
CA TYR A 91 8.78 -19.40 7.62
C TYR A 91 8.86 -18.55 8.89
N THR A 92 8.17 -17.40 8.89
CA THR A 92 8.09 -16.49 10.04
C THR A 92 7.43 -17.16 11.24
N ALA A 93 6.31 -17.87 11.05
CA ALA A 93 5.61 -18.59 12.11
C ALA A 93 6.55 -19.58 12.80
N ARG A 94 7.26 -20.41 12.01
CA ARG A 94 8.27 -21.35 12.53
C ARG A 94 9.39 -20.63 13.29
N GLY A 95 9.91 -19.54 12.74
CA GLY A 95 10.98 -18.75 13.38
C GLY A 95 10.56 -18.11 14.71
N LEU A 96 9.27 -17.81 14.86
CA LEU A 96 8.67 -17.27 16.09
C LEU A 96 8.13 -18.35 17.03
N GLY A 97 8.17 -19.63 16.65
CA GLY A 97 7.59 -20.73 17.44
C GLY A 97 6.06 -20.75 17.47
N LEU A 98 5.42 -20.19 16.44
CA LEU A 98 3.97 -20.12 16.28
C LEU A 98 3.47 -21.22 15.33
N PHE A 99 2.22 -21.64 15.54
CA PHE A 99 1.59 -22.65 14.69
C PHE A 99 1.23 -22.08 13.31
N GLU A 100 0.62 -20.90 13.28
CA GLU A 100 0.12 -20.25 12.08
C GLU A 100 0.21 -18.73 12.20
N LEU A 101 0.37 -18.06 11.05
CA LEU A 101 0.24 -16.62 10.92
C LEU A 101 -0.65 -16.31 9.72
N ARG A 102 -1.46 -15.27 9.88
CA ARG A 102 -2.19 -14.61 8.81
C ARG A 102 -1.64 -13.19 8.65
N ALA A 103 -1.66 -12.68 7.43
CA ALA A 103 -1.42 -11.27 7.18
C ALA A 103 -2.55 -10.74 6.30
N ASP A 104 -3.09 -9.61 6.69
CA ASP A 104 -4.13 -8.89 5.96
C ASP A 104 -3.54 -7.58 5.41
N PRO A 105 -3.89 -7.19 4.17
CA PRO A 105 -3.50 -5.88 3.66
C PRO A 105 -3.98 -4.78 4.60
N HIS A 106 -3.08 -3.88 5.00
CA HIS A 106 -3.42 -2.76 5.85
C HIS A 106 -3.47 -1.45 5.07
N LYS A 107 -2.34 -1.03 4.48
CA LYS A 107 -2.21 0.20 3.68
C LYS A 107 -1.12 0.03 2.63
N LEU A 108 -1.25 0.78 1.53
CA LEU A 108 -0.16 1.04 0.60
C LEU A 108 0.46 2.40 0.95
N LEU A 109 1.78 2.44 1.08
CA LEU A 109 2.51 3.66 1.41
C LEU A 109 3.40 4.08 0.25
N LEU A 110 3.36 5.36 -0.09
CA LEU A 110 4.25 5.96 -1.09
C LEU A 110 5.16 7.00 -0.40
N TYR A 111 6.46 6.74 -0.52
CA TYR A 111 7.52 7.61 -0.02
C TYR A 111 8.13 8.36 -1.21
N GLU A 112 7.96 9.66 -1.25
CA GLU A 112 8.64 10.56 -2.19
C GLU A 112 9.97 11.07 -1.60
N PRO A 113 10.85 11.71 -2.39
CA PRO A 113 12.09 12.27 -1.88
C PRO A 113 11.87 13.15 -0.63
N GLY A 114 12.60 12.85 0.45
CA GLY A 114 12.45 13.55 1.73
C GLY A 114 11.31 13.06 2.63
N SER A 115 10.55 12.05 2.21
CA SER A 115 9.55 11.38 3.05
C SER A 115 10.20 10.65 4.24
N PHE A 116 9.50 10.63 5.36
CA PHE A 116 9.93 9.93 6.57
C PHE A 116 8.74 9.66 7.50
N PHE A 117 8.96 8.77 8.45
CA PHE A 117 8.12 8.65 9.64
C PHE A 117 9.03 8.61 10.86
N GLN A 118 8.81 9.51 11.82
CA GLN A 118 9.51 9.51 13.09
C GLN A 118 9.41 8.16 13.82
N PRO A 119 10.37 7.84 14.70
CA PRO A 119 10.32 6.63 15.52
C PRO A 119 8.99 6.52 16.28
N HIS A 120 8.32 5.39 16.10
CA HIS A 120 7.04 5.10 16.74
C HIS A 120 6.96 3.61 17.09
N LYS A 121 5.91 3.27 17.83
CA LYS A 121 5.50 1.88 18.06
C LYS A 121 4.18 1.67 17.32
N ASP A 122 4.10 0.60 16.53
CA ASP A 122 2.85 0.20 15.90
C ASP A 122 1.79 -0.05 16.96
N SER A 123 0.58 0.44 16.69
CA SER A 123 -0.59 0.13 17.49
C SER A 123 -1.21 -1.16 16.98
N GLU A 124 -1.68 -2.00 17.91
CA GLU A 124 -2.46 -3.19 17.58
C GLU A 124 -3.73 -2.74 16.83
N LYS A 125 -3.96 -3.31 15.64
CA LYS A 125 -5.12 -2.98 14.79
C LYS A 125 -6.25 -4.00 14.92
N GLU A 126 -5.89 -5.23 15.24
CA GLU A 126 -6.82 -6.33 15.47
C GLU A 126 -6.31 -7.20 16.61
N GLN A 127 -7.23 -7.81 17.35
CA GLN A 127 -6.90 -8.64 18.49
C GLN A 127 -5.96 -9.78 18.08
N GLY A 128 -4.81 -9.86 18.76
CA GLY A 128 -3.80 -10.88 18.48
C GLY A 128 -2.81 -10.50 17.38
N MET A 129 -2.83 -9.24 16.89
CA MET A 129 -1.78 -8.73 16.01
C MET A 129 -0.45 -8.68 16.77
N ILE A 130 0.54 -9.42 16.26
CA ILE A 130 1.87 -9.52 16.87
C ILE A 130 2.94 -8.67 16.18
N GLY A 131 2.62 -8.06 15.04
CA GLY A 131 3.55 -7.23 14.30
C GLY A 131 3.07 -6.88 12.89
N THR A 132 3.93 -6.18 12.16
CA THR A 132 3.67 -5.66 10.82
C THR A 132 4.59 -6.33 9.81
N LEU A 133 4.04 -6.81 8.69
CA LEU A 133 4.80 -7.26 7.53
C LEU A 133 4.87 -6.12 6.51
N VAL A 134 6.07 -5.62 6.25
CA VAL A 134 6.31 -4.59 5.22
C VAL A 134 6.89 -5.26 3.98
N VAL A 135 6.24 -5.04 2.83
CA VAL A 135 6.75 -5.46 1.53
C VAL A 135 7.14 -4.23 0.72
N CYS A 136 8.43 -4.11 0.43
CA CYS A 136 8.92 -3.05 -0.45
C CYS A 136 8.78 -3.50 -1.91
N LEU A 137 7.89 -2.84 -2.65
CA LEU A 137 7.75 -3.06 -4.08
C LEU A 137 9.01 -2.56 -4.80
N PRO A 138 9.48 -3.25 -5.85
CA PRO A 138 10.67 -2.79 -6.57
C PRO A 138 10.40 -1.46 -7.28
N SER A 139 11.25 -0.49 -6.99
CA SER A 139 11.26 0.85 -7.59
C SER A 139 12.67 1.41 -7.46
N GLN A 140 13.02 2.43 -8.25
CA GLN A 140 14.31 3.10 -8.09
C GLN A 140 14.22 4.14 -6.97
N TYR A 141 15.04 3.97 -5.93
CA TYR A 141 15.15 4.93 -4.84
C TYR A 141 16.46 4.73 -4.07
N GLU A 142 16.80 5.74 -3.27
CA GLU A 142 17.88 5.71 -2.29
C GLU A 142 17.32 5.98 -0.88
N GLY A 143 17.95 5.40 0.15
CA GLY A 143 17.52 5.59 1.54
C GLY A 143 16.36 4.66 1.95
N CYS A 144 15.33 5.24 2.59
CA CYS A 144 14.16 4.54 3.13
C CYS A 144 14.48 3.31 4.02
N ASN A 145 15.58 3.39 4.79
CA ASN A 145 15.96 2.32 5.71
C ASN A 145 14.92 2.17 6.83
N VAL A 146 14.58 0.93 7.18
CA VAL A 146 13.80 0.63 8.38
C VAL A 146 14.74 0.61 9.57
N CYS A 147 14.55 1.54 10.51
CA CYS A 147 15.34 1.64 11.73
C CYS A 147 14.53 1.08 12.92
N LEU A 148 15.00 -0.03 13.49
CA LEU A 148 14.38 -0.69 14.63
C LEU A 148 15.18 -0.40 15.90
N SER A 149 14.48 -0.12 17.00
CA SER A 149 15.09 0.02 18.33
C SER A 149 14.32 -0.79 19.37
N PHE A 150 15.04 -1.57 20.17
CA PHE A 150 14.48 -2.32 21.30
C PHE A 150 15.44 -2.28 22.49
N GLY A 151 15.03 -1.60 23.56
CA GLY A 151 15.93 -1.28 24.67
C GLY A 151 17.15 -0.49 24.19
N SER A 152 18.35 -0.97 24.47
CA SER A 152 19.61 -0.38 23.99
C SER A 152 20.00 -0.82 22.57
N GLN A 153 19.31 -1.82 22.00
CA GLN A 153 19.65 -2.37 20.70
C GLN A 153 19.06 -1.53 19.59
N LYS A 154 19.86 -1.29 18.54
CA LYS A 154 19.43 -0.62 17.30
C LYS A 154 19.81 -1.48 16.10
N ARG A 155 18.90 -1.62 15.15
CA ARG A 155 19.13 -2.30 13.86
C ARG A 155 18.65 -1.40 12.73
N ARG A 156 19.38 -1.41 11.62
CA ARG A 156 19.00 -0.71 10.39
C ARG A 156 18.91 -1.74 9.28
N LEU A 157 17.75 -1.85 8.66
CA LEU A 157 17.49 -2.72 7.52
C LEU A 157 17.42 -1.84 6.27
N SER A 158 18.28 -2.11 5.29
CA SER A 158 18.24 -1.41 4.02
C SER A 158 17.18 -2.04 3.13
N THR A 159 16.27 -1.22 2.62
CA THR A 159 15.24 -1.61 1.66
C THR A 159 15.75 -1.43 0.22
N ALA A 160 16.66 -0.47 0.00
CA ALA A 160 17.24 -0.15 -1.30
C ALA A 160 18.14 -1.26 -1.90
N GLN A 161 18.50 -2.31 -1.14
CA GLN A 161 19.21 -3.46 -1.72
C GLN A 161 18.38 -4.15 -2.81
N ASN A 162 17.06 -3.99 -2.78
CA ASN A 162 16.13 -4.50 -3.79
C ASN A 162 15.67 -3.44 -4.80
N SER A 163 16.22 -2.21 -4.77
CA SER A 163 15.85 -1.11 -5.69
C SER A 163 16.62 -1.14 -7.02
N ARG A 164 17.66 -1.98 -7.10
CA ARG A 164 18.51 -2.13 -8.28
C ARG A 164 18.19 -3.43 -9.00
N VAL A 165 17.34 -3.32 -10.01
CA VAL A 165 17.34 -4.20 -11.19
C VAL A 165 17.55 -3.31 -12.39
#